data_AF-A0A248VU95-F1
#
_entry.id   AF-A0A248VU95-F1
#
_cell.length_a   1.000
_cell.length_b   1.000
_cell.length_c   1.000
_cell.angle_alpha   90.00
_cell.angle_beta   90.00
_cell.angle_gamma   90.00
#
_symmetry.space_group_name_H-M   'P 1'
#
loop_
_entity.id
_entity.type
_entity.pdbx_description
1 polymer ?
#
loop_
_entity_poly.entity_id
_entity_poly.type
_entity_poly.pdbx_seq_one_letter_code
_entity_poly.pdbx_strand_id
1 'polypeptide(L)'
;MIDPSQRPAVPMPTNVNPTAACADPKVWRWYADLLDDRRLVCEHDGARWVVAVDGRRLADERAFEAAVRSAYAMTRALSALDRARAA
;
A
#
# COMPACT_ATOMS: atom_id res chain seq x y z
N MET A 1 -14.13 6.45 57.48
CA MET A 1 -13.67 5.15 56.92
C MET A 1 -14.12 5.15 55.47
N ILE A 2 -13.22 5.47 54.54
CA ILE A 2 -13.56 5.65 53.12
C ILE A 2 -13.54 4.28 52.45
N ASP A 3 -14.64 3.93 51.81
CA ASP A 3 -14.81 2.71 51.01
C ASP A 3 -13.75 2.65 49.89
N PRO A 4 -12.94 1.58 49.79
CA PRO A 4 -11.90 1.45 48.77
C PRO A 4 -12.44 1.12 47.36
N SER A 5 -13.76 1.13 47.12
CA SER A 5 -14.37 0.65 45.87
C SER A 5 -14.48 1.66 44.72
N GLN A 6 -13.82 2.82 44.77
CA GLN A 6 -13.86 3.80 43.68
C GLN A 6 -12.48 4.08 43.08
N ARG A 7 -11.98 3.14 42.27
CA ARG A 7 -11.04 3.49 41.20
C ARG A 7 -11.84 3.77 39.92
N PRO A 8 -11.86 5.00 39.39
CA PRO A 8 -12.36 5.21 38.04
C PRO A 8 -11.41 4.48 37.08
N ALA A 9 -11.93 3.47 36.39
CA ALA A 9 -11.26 2.84 35.26
C ALA A 9 -11.10 3.93 34.19
N VAL A 10 -9.90 4.48 34.07
CA VAL A 10 -9.54 5.37 32.97
C VAL A 10 -9.57 4.48 31.71
N PRO A 11 -10.48 4.70 30.74
CA PRO A 11 -10.36 4.00 29.48
C PRO A 11 -9.07 4.51 28.82
N MET A 12 -8.06 3.65 28.70
CA MET A 12 -6.95 3.90 27.79
C MET A 12 -7.55 4.17 26.42
N PRO A 13 -7.22 5.28 25.73
CA PRO A 13 -7.43 5.34 24.31
C PRO A 13 -6.50 4.27 23.72
N THR A 14 -7.05 3.11 23.39
CA THR A 14 -6.46 2.26 22.36
C THR A 14 -6.45 3.08 21.09
N ASN A 15 -5.37 3.85 20.91
CA ASN A 15 -4.96 4.32 19.60
C ASN A 15 -4.54 3.07 18.82
N VAL A 16 -5.53 2.29 18.38
CA VAL A 16 -5.35 1.37 17.28
C VAL A 16 -5.12 2.28 16.09
N ASN A 17 -3.85 2.62 15.86
CA ASN A 17 -3.45 3.20 14.61
C ASN A 17 -3.75 2.11 13.56
N PRO A 18 -4.73 2.28 12.65
CA PRO A 18 -5.11 1.23 11.71
C PRO A 18 -4.02 0.97 10.66
N THR A 19 -2.88 1.66 10.75
CA THR A 19 -1.72 1.51 9.85
C THR A 19 -1.17 0.08 9.80
N ALA A 20 -1.51 -0.78 10.75
CA ALA A 20 -1.12 -2.20 10.79
C ALA A 20 -2.24 -3.19 10.38
N ALA A 21 -3.45 -2.73 10.05
CA ALA A 21 -4.56 -3.59 9.66
C ALA A 21 -4.42 -4.03 8.19
N CYS A 22 -3.51 -4.97 7.94
CA CYS A 22 -3.31 -5.68 6.67
C CYS A 22 -3.03 -4.75 5.47
N ALA A 23 -1.76 -4.70 5.09
CA ALA A 23 -1.39 -4.26 3.74
C ALA A 23 -2.29 -4.96 2.70
N ASP A 24 -2.95 -4.19 1.82
CA ASP A 24 -4.04 -4.66 0.96
C ASP A 24 -3.64 -5.94 0.21
N PRO A 25 -4.29 -7.10 0.48
CA PRO A 25 -3.94 -8.37 -0.16
C PRO A 25 -4.04 -8.31 -1.70
N LYS A 26 -4.88 -7.42 -2.25
CA LYS A 26 -5.01 -7.26 -3.70
C LYS A 26 -3.74 -6.65 -4.30
N VAL A 27 -3.12 -5.70 -3.60
CA VAL A 27 -1.87 -5.06 -4.02
C VAL A 27 -0.75 -6.10 -4.04
N TRP A 28 -0.62 -6.91 -2.99
CA TRP A 28 0.44 -7.91 -2.93
C TRP A 28 0.25 -9.07 -3.88
N ARG A 29 -0.99 -9.52 -4.09
CA ARG A 29 -1.27 -10.52 -5.13
C ARG A 29 -0.91 -9.99 -6.51
N TRP A 30 -1.36 -8.78 -6.84
CA TRP A 30 -1.00 -8.12 -8.10
C TRP A 30 0.53 -7.99 -8.26
N TYR A 31 1.23 -7.62 -7.20
CA TYR A 31 2.69 -7.50 -7.22
C TYR A 31 3.35 -8.87 -7.48
N ALA A 32 2.92 -9.91 -6.77
CA ALA A 32 3.45 -11.26 -6.91
C ALA A 32 3.19 -11.84 -8.30
N ASP A 33 1.97 -11.69 -8.82
CA ASP A 33 1.60 -12.17 -10.16
C ASP A 33 2.49 -11.51 -11.24
N LEU A 34 2.70 -10.19 -11.17
CA LEU A 34 3.57 -9.50 -12.14
C LEU A 34 5.05 -9.80 -11.98
N LEU A 35 5.50 -10.09 -10.74
CA LEU A 35 6.88 -10.48 -10.49
C LEU A 35 7.16 -11.87 -11.08
N ASP A 36 6.22 -12.81 -10.91
CA ASP A 36 6.30 -14.17 -11.47
C ASP A 36 6.32 -14.13 -13.01
N ASP A 37 5.46 -13.30 -13.60
CA ASP A 37 5.41 -13.04 -15.04
C ASP A 37 6.65 -12.28 -15.57
N ARG A 38 7.57 -11.84 -14.70
CA ARG A 38 8.72 -10.96 -15.04
C ARG A 38 8.35 -9.65 -15.71
N ARG A 39 7.14 -9.17 -15.44
CA ARG A 39 6.60 -7.93 -15.98
C ARG A 39 6.85 -6.74 -15.07
N LEU A 40 7.14 -6.99 -13.80
CA LEU A 40 7.44 -5.96 -12.81
C LEU A 40 8.93 -5.88 -12.51
N VAL A 41 9.45 -4.66 -12.52
CA VAL A 41 10.76 -4.30 -12.01
C VAL A 41 10.55 -3.40 -10.80
N CYS A 42 11.13 -3.77 -9.66
CA CYS A 42 11.16 -2.94 -8.47
C CYS A 42 12.60 -2.78 -7.99
N GLU A 43 13.10 -1.56 -8.08
CA GLU A 43 14.49 -1.23 -7.81
C GLU A 43 14.58 -0.05 -6.85
N HIS A 44 15.66 0.00 -6.08
CA HIS A 44 16.00 1.14 -5.25
C HIS A 44 17.22 1.84 -5.83
N ASP A 45 17.08 3.10 -6.22
CA ASP A 45 18.13 3.88 -6.91
C ASP A 45 19.16 4.53 -5.95
N GLY A 46 19.02 4.27 -4.65
CA GLY A 46 19.82 4.88 -3.59
C GLY A 46 19.09 5.98 -2.81
N ALA A 47 18.01 6.53 -3.35
CA ALA A 47 17.17 7.52 -2.68
C ALA A 47 15.68 7.17 -2.70
N ARG A 48 15.23 6.42 -3.70
CA ARG A 48 13.83 6.12 -3.94
C ARG A 48 13.64 4.72 -4.49
N TRP A 49 12.45 4.19 -4.22
CA TRP A 49 11.91 2.98 -4.81
C TRP A 49 11.18 3.32 -6.11
N VAL A 50 11.65 2.71 -7.18
CA VAL A 50 11.09 2.81 -8.52
C VAL A 50 10.37 1.51 -8.84
N VAL A 51 9.11 1.61 -9.26
CA VAL A 51 8.34 0.46 -9.75
C VAL A 51 7.98 0.71 -11.19
N ALA A 52 8.37 -0.22 -12.06
CA ALA A 52 8.01 -0.25 -13.47
C ALA A 52 7.28 -1.54 -13.81
N VAL A 53 6.28 -1.43 -14.69
CA VAL A 53 5.51 -2.57 -15.21
C VAL A 53 5.54 -2.51 -16.73
N ASP A 54 5.85 -3.64 -17.37
CA ASP A 54 5.98 -3.76 -18.83
C ASP A 54 6.93 -2.71 -19.43
N GLY A 55 8.03 -2.41 -18.71
CA GLY A 55 9.02 -1.40 -19.11
C GLY A 55 8.59 0.06 -18.89
N ARG A 56 7.41 0.32 -18.32
CA ARG A 56 6.91 1.66 -18.02
C ARG A 56 7.03 1.96 -16.53
N ARG A 57 7.74 3.04 -16.17
CA ARG A 57 7.82 3.52 -14.78
C ARG A 57 6.46 4.03 -14.33
N LEU A 58 5.91 3.44 -13.27
CA LEU A 58 4.59 3.79 -12.74
C LEU A 58 4.65 4.52 -11.40
N ALA A 59 5.70 4.30 -10.61
CA ALA A 59 5.87 4.97 -9.33
C ALA A 59 7.33 5.31 -9.02
N ASP A 60 7.47 6.33 -8.19
CA ASP A 60 8.73 6.80 -7.63
C ASP A 60 8.47 7.33 -6.22
N GLU A 61 8.82 6.56 -5.20
CA GLU A 61 8.50 6.89 -3.81
C GLU A 61 9.68 6.61 -2.88
N ARG A 62 9.77 7.33 -1.76
CA ARG A 62 10.86 7.11 -0.79
C ARG A 62 10.73 5.79 -0.03
N ALA A 63 9.52 5.23 0.06
CA ALA A 63 9.25 3.99 0.79
C ALA A 63 8.74 2.91 -0.17
N PHE A 64 9.22 1.67 0.03
CA PHE A 64 8.87 0.53 -0.81
C PHE A 64 7.35 0.32 -0.91
N GLU A 65 6.66 0.23 0.23
CA GLU A 65 5.21 0.02 0.26
C GLU A 65 4.43 1.18 -0.39
N ALA A 66 4.95 2.40 -0.29
CA ALA A 66 4.36 3.54 -0.99
C ALA A 66 4.53 3.37 -2.51
N ALA A 67 5.72 3.00 -2.99
CA ALA A 67 5.98 2.78 -4.41
C ALA A 67 5.06 1.69 -5.00
N VAL A 68 4.93 0.56 -4.30
CA VAL A 68 4.06 -0.55 -4.74
C VAL A 68 2.59 -0.11 -4.78
N ARG A 69 2.09 0.59 -3.76
CA ARG A 69 0.70 1.07 -3.74
C ARG A 69 0.43 2.14 -4.81
N SER A 70 1.34 3.09 -4.99
CA SER A 70 1.25 4.12 -6.03
C SER A 70 1.24 3.48 -7.44
N ALA A 71 2.11 2.50 -7.68
CA ALA A 71 2.15 1.79 -8.96
C ALA A 71 0.88 0.97 -9.23
N TYR A 72 0.33 0.30 -8.21
CA TYR A 72 -0.95 -0.40 -8.32
C TYR A 72 -2.09 0.56 -8.67
N ALA A 73 -2.20 1.68 -7.96
CA ALA A 73 -3.21 2.69 -8.21
C ALA A 73 -3.11 3.26 -9.64
N MET A 74 -1.90 3.57 -10.09
CA MET A 74 -1.64 4.06 -11.45
C MET A 74 -2.05 3.03 -12.52
N THR A 75 -1.68 1.75 -12.32
CA THR A 75 -2.07 0.66 -13.23
C THR A 75 -3.59 0.60 -13.41
N ARG A 76 -4.33 0.67 -12.29
CA ARG A 76 -5.80 0.64 -12.30
C ARG A 76 -6.40 1.85 -13.01
N ALA A 77 -5.83 3.04 -12.81
CA ALA A 77 -6.26 4.26 -13.48
C ALA A 77 -6.05 4.19 -15.01
N LEU A 78 -4.87 3.73 -15.45
CA LEU A 78 -4.57 3.53 -16.87
C LEU A 78 -5.53 2.53 -17.52
N SER A 79 -5.74 1.36 -16.90
CA SER A 79 -6.70 0.37 -17.40
C SER A 79 -8.16 0.89 -17.43
N ALA A 80 -8.53 1.82 -16.54
CA ALA A 80 -9.85 2.44 -16.58
C ALA A 80 -9.98 3.43 -17.74
N LEU A 81 -8.95 4.24 -17.97
CA LEU A 81 -8.89 5.19 -19.08
C LEU A 81 -8.94 4.49 -20.44
N ASP A 82 -8.17 3.40 -20.61
CA ASP A 82 -8.15 2.63 -21.86
C ASP A 82 -9.54 2.06 -22.19
N ARG A 83 -10.26 1.56 -21.18
CA ARG A 83 -11.64 1.08 -21.36
C ARG A 83 -12.61 2.20 -21.73
N ALA A 84 -12.46 3.37 -21.12
CA ALA A 84 -13.31 4.53 -21.44
C ALA A 84 -13.07 5.04 -22.87
N ARG A 85 -11.85 4.91 -23.40
CA ARG A 85 -11.51 5.31 -24.76
C ARG A 85 -12.04 4.32 -25.83
N ALA A 86 -12.28 3.07 -25.45
CA ALA A 86 -12.75 2.02 -26.34
C ALA A 86 -14.28 1.89 -26.43
N ALA A 87 -15.02 2.67 -25.63
CA ALA A 87 -16.48 2.74 -25.61
C ALA A 87 -16.99 3.88 -26.48
#